data_AF-A0A848HCV0-F1
#
_entry.id   AF-A0A848HCV0-F1
#
_cell.length_a   1.000
_cell.length_b   1.000
_cell.length_c   1.000
_cell.angle_alpha   90.00
_cell.angle_beta   90.00
_cell.angle_gamma   90.00
#
_symmetry.space_group_name_H-M   'P 1'
#
loop_
_entity.id
_entity.type
_entity.pdbx_description
1 polymer ?
#
loop_
_entity_poly.entity_id
_entity_poly.type
_entity_poly.pdbx_seq_one_letter_code
_entity_poly.pdbx_strand_id
1 'polypeptide(L)'
;MKHITFYLDFISPYAYLAFEKLPEALKGLSYEVDYQPVLFAGFLKHHGQLGPAEIAPKRDWTYRQVLWLAHQHGIPMQLPQRHPFNPLALLRLAVACGANRYVCETIFRHAWRGGAAADDAARLQALQEQLHPKRDPASDEVKAELKAGTEAAIARGLFGVPTCEVDGKLFWGFDALVPLRAYLEGDPWFTQGHWEAAAALPSGITRSR
;
A
#
# COMPACT_ATOMS: atom_id res chain seq x y z
N MET A 1 -5.96 19.53 -12.22
CA MET A 1 -5.92 18.07 -12.05
C MET A 1 -5.19 17.78 -10.75
N LYS A 2 -5.74 16.94 -9.87
CA LYS A 2 -5.06 16.55 -8.61
C LYS A 2 -4.07 15.43 -8.89
N HIS A 3 -2.92 15.46 -8.23
CA HIS A 3 -1.92 14.40 -8.34
C HIS A 3 -1.91 13.61 -7.04
N ILE A 4 -2.05 12.29 -7.14
CA ILE A 4 -2.16 11.37 -6.00
C ILE A 4 -0.99 10.40 -6.05
N THR A 5 -0.21 10.30 -4.98
CA THR A 5 0.78 9.21 -4.83
C THR A 5 0.17 8.09 -3.99
N PHE A 6 0.04 6.90 -4.56
CA PHE A 6 -0.45 5.69 -3.89
C PHE A 6 0.74 4.84 -3.44
N TYR A 7 1.08 4.93 -2.16
CA TYR A 7 2.14 4.15 -1.53
C TYR A 7 1.64 2.76 -1.17
N LEU A 8 2.36 1.72 -1.61
CA LEU A 8 1.91 0.34 -1.48
C LEU A 8 3.04 -0.64 -1.17
N ASP A 9 2.68 -1.72 -0.46
CA ASP A 9 3.45 -2.96 -0.42
C ASP A 9 2.52 -4.12 -0.78
N PHE A 10 2.98 -5.00 -1.67
CA PHE A 10 2.20 -6.16 -2.12
C PHE A 10 1.90 -7.17 -1.01
N ILE A 11 2.62 -7.10 0.12
CA ILE A 11 2.32 -7.87 1.32
C ILE A 11 1.04 -7.40 2.03
N SER A 12 0.53 -6.20 1.76
CA SER A 12 -0.60 -5.67 2.52
C SER A 12 -1.94 -6.08 1.89
N PRO A 13 -2.79 -6.86 2.59
CA PRO A 13 -4.13 -7.18 2.09
C PRO A 13 -5.01 -5.93 2.00
N TYR A 14 -4.86 -4.95 2.91
CA TYR A 14 -5.57 -3.68 2.82
C TYR A 14 -5.12 -2.85 1.62
N ALA A 15 -3.84 -2.94 1.23
CA ALA A 15 -3.37 -2.26 0.02
C ALA A 15 -3.98 -2.88 -1.23
N TYR A 16 -4.16 -4.20 -1.27
CA TYR A 16 -4.88 -4.86 -2.35
C TYR A 16 -6.34 -4.39 -2.45
N LEU A 17 -7.07 -4.37 -1.33
CA LEU A 17 -8.46 -3.89 -1.31
C LEU A 17 -8.57 -2.43 -1.78
N ALA A 18 -7.68 -1.56 -1.27
CA ALA A 18 -7.66 -0.15 -1.65
C ALA A 18 -7.31 0.04 -3.12
N PHE A 19 -6.35 -0.72 -3.64
CA PHE A 19 -5.96 -0.66 -5.04
C PHE A 19 -7.11 -1.04 -6.00
N GLU A 20 -7.86 -2.09 -5.66
CA GLU A 20 -9.04 -2.53 -6.45
C GLU A 20 -10.18 -1.50 -6.38
N LYS A 21 -10.39 -0.82 -5.24
CA LYS A 21 -11.44 0.20 -5.09
C LYS A 21 -11.06 1.64 -5.42
N LEU A 22 -9.77 1.94 -5.56
CA LEU A 22 -9.33 3.30 -5.88
C LEU A 22 -10.00 3.88 -7.14
N PRO A 23 -10.18 3.14 -8.26
CA PRO A 23 -10.88 3.68 -9.44
C PRO A 23 -12.34 4.06 -9.16
N GLU A 24 -13.02 3.29 -8.30
CA GLU A 24 -14.40 3.60 -7.88
C GLU A 24 -14.42 4.86 -7.00
N ALA A 25 -13.51 4.93 -6.02
CA ALA A 25 -13.37 6.09 -5.15
C ALA A 25 -13.10 7.39 -5.92
N LEU A 26 -12.31 7.31 -6.99
CA LEU A 26 -11.93 8.47 -7.81
C LEU A 26 -12.86 8.73 -9.01
N LYS A 27 -13.87 7.89 -9.22
CA LYS A 27 -14.78 8.00 -10.38
C LYS A 27 -15.44 9.39 -10.42
N GLY A 28 -15.34 10.03 -11.59
CA GLY A 28 -15.91 11.36 -11.86
C GLY A 28 -14.99 12.53 -11.51
N LEU A 29 -13.79 12.28 -10.98
CA LEU A 29 -12.83 13.31 -10.60
C LEU A 29 -11.71 13.45 -11.65
N SER A 30 -11.07 14.62 -11.72
CA SER A 30 -9.90 14.85 -12.57
C SER A 30 -8.62 14.63 -11.76
N TYR A 31 -7.95 13.51 -12.00
CA TYR A 31 -6.78 13.08 -11.24
C TYR A 31 -5.73 12.38 -12.10
N GLU A 32 -4.52 12.32 -11.54
CA GLU A 32 -3.43 11.43 -11.92
C GLU A 32 -3.01 10.63 -10.68
N VAL A 33 -2.65 9.36 -10.86
CA VAL A 33 -2.17 8.49 -9.76
C VAL A 33 -0.81 7.92 -10.12
N ASP A 34 0.18 8.25 -9.29
CA ASP A 34 1.47 7.60 -9.26
C ASP A 34 1.45 6.45 -8.26
N TYR A 35 2.02 5.31 -8.65
CA TYR A 35 2.12 4.14 -7.78
C TYR A 35 3.55 4.03 -7.25
N GLN A 36 3.70 4.12 -5.93
CA GLN A 36 5.02 4.10 -5.28
C GLN A 36 5.17 2.83 -4.42
N PRO A 37 5.86 1.78 -4.92
CA PRO A 37 6.23 0.64 -4.10
C PRO A 37 7.15 1.10 -2.96
N VAL A 38 6.84 0.63 -1.75
CA VAL A 38 7.63 0.83 -0.53
C VAL A 38 7.67 -0.47 0.27
N LEU A 39 8.72 -0.66 1.08
CA LEU A 39 8.85 -1.84 1.92
C LEU A 39 8.21 -1.61 3.29
N PHE A 40 7.09 -2.29 3.57
CA PHE A 40 6.33 -2.15 4.82
C PHE A 40 7.19 -2.47 6.06
N ALA A 41 8.05 -3.48 5.96
CA ALA A 41 9.00 -3.85 7.02
C ALA A 41 9.96 -2.69 7.40
N GLY A 42 10.22 -1.75 6.48
CA GLY A 42 11.00 -0.54 6.76
C GLY A 42 10.31 0.38 7.76
N PHE A 43 8.99 0.57 7.64
CA PHE A 43 8.18 1.36 8.58
C PHE A 43 8.14 0.71 9.96
N LEU A 44 7.92 -0.61 10.00
CA LEU A 44 7.90 -1.39 11.25
C LEU A 44 9.23 -1.25 12.01
N LYS A 45 10.35 -1.40 11.30
CA LYS A 45 11.68 -1.20 11.89
C LYS A 45 11.88 0.22 12.40
N HIS A 46 11.51 1.23 11.62
CA HIS A 46 11.67 2.64 11.99
C HIS A 46 10.89 3.00 13.27
N HIS A 47 9.67 2.47 13.42
CA HIS A 47 8.82 2.72 14.59
C HIS A 47 9.01 1.71 15.74
N GLY A 48 9.85 0.69 15.59
CA GLY A 48 10.05 -0.35 16.60
C GLY A 48 8.80 -1.21 16.85
N GLN A 49 8.04 -1.51 15.80
CA GLN A 49 6.76 -2.22 15.89
C GLN A 49 6.82 -3.59 15.23
N LEU A 50 6.06 -4.54 15.75
CA LEU A 50 5.73 -5.77 15.04
C LEU A 50 4.61 -5.52 14.03
N GLY A 51 4.67 -6.18 12.88
CA GLY A 51 3.60 -6.18 11.91
C GLY A 51 2.32 -6.79 12.49
N PRO A 52 1.12 -6.35 12.06
CA PRO A 52 -0.14 -6.91 12.55
C PRO A 52 -0.24 -8.43 12.36
N ALA A 53 0.32 -8.95 11.26
CA ALA A 53 0.32 -10.38 10.95
C ALA A 53 1.35 -11.20 11.77
N GLU A 54 2.25 -10.55 12.49
CA GLU A 54 3.21 -11.22 13.39
C GLU A 54 2.60 -11.46 14.79
N ILE A 55 1.47 -10.81 15.09
CA ILE A 55 0.75 -10.97 16.35
C ILE A 55 -0.47 -11.87 16.10
N ALA A 56 -0.41 -13.14 16.51
CA ALA A 56 -1.36 -14.17 16.09
C ALA A 56 -2.86 -13.78 16.19
N PRO A 57 -3.38 -13.23 17.30
CA PRO A 57 -4.78 -12.79 17.34
C PRO A 57 -5.11 -11.66 16.36
N LYS A 58 -4.19 -10.70 16.17
CA LYS A 58 -4.36 -9.60 15.20
C LYS A 58 -4.29 -10.10 13.77
N ARG A 59 -3.42 -11.09 13.50
CA ARG A 59 -3.34 -11.77 12.21
C ARG A 59 -4.67 -12.43 11.86
N ASP A 60 -5.22 -13.23 12.76
CA ASP A 60 -6.46 -13.96 12.52
C ASP A 60 -7.64 -13.00 12.29
N TRP A 61 -7.72 -11.91 13.06
CA TRP A 61 -8.71 -10.86 12.82
C TRP A 61 -8.51 -10.18 11.47
N THR A 62 -7.27 -9.78 11.14
CA THR A 62 -6.94 -9.15 9.86
C THR A 62 -7.42 -10.01 8.70
N TYR A 63 -7.20 -11.33 8.74
CA TYR A 63 -7.62 -12.26 7.70
C TYR A 63 -9.14 -12.35 7.57
N ARG A 64 -9.86 -12.46 8.68
CA ARG A 64 -11.33 -12.45 8.67
C ARG A 64 -11.87 -11.15 8.10
N GLN A 65 -11.33 -10.03 8.54
CA GLN A 65 -11.76 -8.70 8.13
C GLN A 65 -11.52 -8.46 6.64
N VAL A 66 -10.33 -8.74 6.12
CA VAL A 66 -10.01 -8.47 4.70
C VAL A 66 -10.80 -9.38 3.76
N LEU A 67 -11.04 -10.64 4.14
CA LEU A 67 -11.90 -11.54 3.36
C LEU A 67 -13.37 -11.06 3.37
N TRP A 68 -13.87 -10.61 4.52
CA TRP A 68 -15.21 -10.02 4.60
C TRP A 68 -15.35 -8.77 3.74
N LEU A 69 -14.37 -7.85 3.84
CA LEU A 69 -14.37 -6.62 3.04
C LEU A 69 -14.28 -6.95 1.55
N ALA A 70 -13.41 -7.89 1.14
CA ALA A 70 -13.33 -8.34 -0.24
C ALA A 70 -14.68 -8.84 -0.76
N HIS A 71 -15.36 -9.69 0.03
CA HIS A 71 -16.70 -10.19 -0.28
C HIS A 71 -17.72 -9.05 -0.41
N GLN A 72 -17.81 -8.16 0.58
CA GLN A 72 -18.74 -7.02 0.59
C GLN A 72 -18.57 -6.12 -0.63
N HIS A 73 -17.32 -5.96 -1.08
CA HIS A 73 -16.95 -5.06 -2.16
C HIS A 73 -16.84 -5.73 -3.54
N GLY A 74 -17.11 -7.04 -3.64
CA GLY A 74 -17.03 -7.80 -4.89
C GLY A 74 -15.60 -7.97 -5.43
N ILE A 75 -14.59 -7.93 -4.57
CA ILE A 75 -13.18 -8.09 -4.95
C ILE A 75 -12.81 -9.58 -4.87
N PRO A 76 -12.36 -10.21 -5.97
CA PRO A 76 -11.82 -11.57 -5.92
C PRO A 76 -10.57 -11.61 -5.03
N MET A 77 -10.63 -12.36 -3.94
CA MET A 77 -9.51 -12.46 -3.00
C MET A 77 -9.41 -13.87 -2.43
N GLN A 78 -8.20 -14.40 -2.38
CA GLN A 78 -7.85 -15.62 -1.66
C GLN A 78 -6.52 -15.38 -0.95
N LEU A 79 -6.45 -15.72 0.33
CA LEU A 79 -5.20 -15.60 1.09
C LEU A 79 -4.13 -16.49 0.44
N PRO A 80 -2.88 -16.01 0.31
CA PRO A 80 -1.80 -16.83 -0.22
C PRO A 80 -1.49 -18.01 0.70
N GLN A 81 -0.80 -19.01 0.16
CA GLN A 81 -0.42 -20.23 0.90
C GLN A 81 0.24 -19.93 2.25
N ARG A 82 1.00 -18.83 2.34
CA ARG A 82 1.61 -18.32 3.57
C ARG A 82 1.53 -16.80 3.60
N HIS A 83 1.17 -16.26 4.76
CA HIS A 83 1.22 -14.83 5.04
C HIS A 83 1.60 -14.60 6.52
N PRO A 84 2.49 -13.65 6.85
CA PRO A 84 3.23 -12.79 5.92
C PRO A 84 4.25 -13.58 5.06
N PHE A 85 4.52 -13.10 3.85
CA PHE A 85 5.56 -13.61 2.94
C PHE A 85 6.62 -12.52 2.70
N ASN A 86 7.75 -12.84 2.06
CA ASN A 86 8.75 -11.82 1.71
C ASN A 86 8.38 -11.07 0.41
N PRO A 87 8.07 -9.76 0.45
CA PRO A 87 7.59 -9.04 -0.73
C PRO A 87 8.72 -8.44 -1.59
N LEU A 88 9.99 -8.54 -1.18
CA LEU A 88 11.10 -7.82 -1.82
C LEU A 88 11.22 -8.09 -3.32
N ALA A 89 11.04 -9.34 -3.75
CA ALA A 89 11.12 -9.69 -5.16
C ALA A 89 9.98 -9.04 -5.97
N LEU A 90 8.77 -8.99 -5.41
CA LEU A 90 7.61 -8.35 -6.03
C LEU A 90 7.76 -6.83 -6.08
N LEU A 91 8.23 -6.22 -4.99
CA LEU A 91 8.50 -4.78 -4.92
C LEU A 91 9.56 -4.34 -5.93
N ARG A 92 10.68 -5.06 -5.99
CA ARG A 92 11.76 -4.79 -6.94
C ARG A 92 11.31 -4.99 -8.38
N LEU A 93 10.47 -5.98 -8.65
CA LEU A 93 9.87 -6.17 -9.97
C LEU A 93 9.02 -4.96 -10.38
N ALA A 94 8.18 -4.45 -9.49
CA ALA A 94 7.39 -3.24 -9.78
C ALA A 94 8.27 -2.03 -10.10
N VAL A 95 9.33 -1.80 -9.31
CA VAL A 95 10.31 -0.75 -9.56
C VAL A 95 11.00 -0.95 -10.91
N ALA A 96 11.49 -2.15 -11.19
CA ALA A 96 12.20 -2.48 -12.43
C ALA A 96 11.36 -2.29 -13.70
N CYS A 97 10.04 -2.54 -13.63
CA CYS A 97 9.09 -2.28 -14.72
C CYS A 97 8.75 -0.80 -14.92
N GLY A 98 8.95 0.03 -13.89
CA GLY A 98 8.32 1.34 -13.77
C GLY A 98 6.87 1.17 -13.31
N ALA A 99 6.65 1.36 -12.01
CA ALA A 99 5.37 1.09 -11.37
C ALA A 99 4.25 1.94 -12.00
N ASN A 100 3.19 1.26 -12.41
CA ASN A 100 1.98 1.85 -12.96
C ASN A 100 0.79 0.95 -12.62
N ARG A 101 -0.42 1.38 -12.99
CA ARG A 101 -1.65 0.63 -12.71
C ARG A 101 -1.56 -0.83 -13.17
N TYR A 102 -1.13 -1.08 -14.40
CA TYR A 102 -1.07 -2.43 -14.96
C TYR A 102 -0.07 -3.30 -14.17
N VAL A 103 1.15 -2.82 -13.96
CA VAL A 103 2.21 -3.53 -13.23
C VAL A 103 1.75 -3.88 -11.81
N CYS A 104 1.27 -2.89 -11.07
CA CYS A 104 0.83 -3.09 -9.69
C CYS A 104 -0.38 -4.03 -9.62
N GLU A 105 -1.34 -3.91 -10.54
CA GLU A 105 -2.50 -4.81 -10.60
C GLU A 105 -2.08 -6.25 -10.84
N THR A 106 -1.19 -6.49 -11.81
CA THR A 106 -0.69 -7.83 -12.13
C THR A 106 0.01 -8.46 -10.92
N ILE A 107 0.87 -7.71 -10.22
CA ILE A 107 1.59 -8.21 -9.04
C ILE A 107 0.65 -8.44 -7.85
N PHE A 108 -0.30 -7.53 -7.60
CA PHE A 108 -1.31 -7.73 -6.55
C PHE A 108 -2.15 -8.98 -6.80
N ARG A 109 -2.60 -9.19 -8.04
CA ARG A 109 -3.38 -10.38 -8.41
C ARG A 109 -2.57 -11.65 -8.25
N HIS A 110 -1.27 -11.63 -8.58
CA HIS A 110 -0.35 -12.74 -8.29
C HIS A 110 -0.29 -13.07 -6.80
N ALA A 111 -0.26 -12.06 -5.92
CA ALA A 111 -0.17 -12.28 -4.47
C ALA A 111 -1.51 -12.70 -3.82
N TRP A 112 -2.65 -12.19 -4.32
CA TRP A 112 -3.93 -12.24 -3.60
C TRP A 112 -5.07 -12.96 -4.34
N ARG A 113 -4.79 -13.58 -5.49
CA ARG A 113 -5.74 -14.45 -6.20
C ARG A 113 -5.16 -15.85 -6.37
N GLY A 114 -6.01 -16.88 -6.25
CA GLY A 114 -5.65 -18.28 -6.47
C GLY A 114 -4.94 -18.99 -5.32
N GLY A 115 -4.56 -18.29 -4.25
CA GLY A 115 -4.09 -18.88 -2.98
C GLY A 115 -2.71 -19.55 -3.02
N ALA A 116 -1.96 -19.42 -4.12
CA ALA A 116 -0.61 -19.95 -4.23
C ALA A 116 0.42 -19.10 -3.45
N ALA A 117 1.61 -19.66 -3.20
CA ALA A 117 2.71 -18.94 -2.51
C ALA A 117 3.20 -17.74 -3.32
N ALA A 118 3.02 -16.52 -2.81
CA ALA A 118 3.37 -15.28 -3.49
C ALA A 118 4.89 -15.14 -3.73
N ASP A 119 5.71 -15.84 -2.94
CA ASP A 119 7.17 -15.85 -2.97
C ASP A 119 7.75 -17.09 -3.69
N ASP A 120 6.93 -17.85 -4.41
CA ASP A 120 7.39 -18.99 -5.22
C ASP A 120 8.25 -18.53 -6.41
N ALA A 121 9.38 -19.20 -6.62
CA ALA A 121 10.37 -18.81 -7.63
C ALA A 121 9.88 -19.01 -9.07
N ALA A 122 9.18 -20.12 -9.35
CA ALA A 122 8.69 -20.42 -10.70
C ALA A 122 7.56 -19.45 -11.08
N ARG A 123 6.66 -19.15 -10.14
CA ARG A 123 5.61 -18.14 -10.36
C ARG A 123 6.19 -16.73 -10.51
N LEU A 124 7.23 -16.38 -9.72
CA LEU A 124 7.93 -15.11 -9.88
C LEU A 124 8.59 -15.01 -11.26
N GLN A 125 9.19 -16.09 -11.77
CA GLN A 125 9.75 -16.11 -13.12
C GLN A 125 8.66 -15.87 -14.17
N ALA A 126 7.53 -16.58 -14.11
CA ALA A 126 6.41 -16.37 -15.02
C ALA A 126 5.86 -14.94 -14.95
N LEU A 127 5.84 -14.34 -13.75
CA LEU A 127 5.44 -12.95 -13.55
C LEU A 127 6.42 -11.95 -14.21
N GLN A 128 7.72 -12.23 -14.16
CA GLN A 128 8.74 -11.42 -14.86
C GLN A 128 8.61 -11.54 -16.37
N GLU A 129 8.38 -12.75 -16.87
CA GLU A 129 8.13 -13.01 -18.29
C GLU A 129 6.88 -12.27 -18.79
N GLN A 130 5.82 -12.19 -17.97
CA GLN A 130 4.62 -11.43 -18.30
C GLN A 130 4.85 -9.90 -18.32
N LEU A 131 5.61 -9.38 -17.35
CA LEU A 131 5.74 -7.94 -17.14
C LEU A 131 6.91 -7.30 -17.91
N HIS A 132 7.82 -8.09 -18.45
CA HIS A 132 8.97 -7.64 -19.26
C HIS A 132 9.71 -6.45 -18.62
N PRO A 133 10.34 -6.62 -17.43
CA PRO A 133 10.99 -5.52 -16.74
C PRO A 133 12.10 -4.91 -17.61
N LYS A 134 12.16 -3.57 -17.65
CA LYS A 134 13.14 -2.82 -18.46
C LYS A 134 14.54 -2.81 -17.83
N ARG A 135 14.60 -3.08 -16.53
CA ARG A 135 15.81 -3.13 -15.70
C ARG A 135 15.85 -4.49 -15.01
N ASP A 136 17.03 -4.92 -14.59
CA ASP A 136 17.15 -6.14 -13.78
C ASP A 136 16.57 -5.90 -12.36
N PRO A 137 15.51 -6.63 -11.93
CA PRO A 137 14.97 -6.52 -10.58
C PRO A 137 15.98 -6.86 -9.47
N ALA A 138 17.03 -7.62 -9.78
CA ALA A 138 18.10 -7.97 -8.85
C ALA A 138 19.27 -6.95 -8.84
N SER A 139 19.25 -5.94 -9.71
CA SER A 139 20.29 -4.91 -9.78
C SER A 139 20.38 -4.07 -8.51
N ASP A 140 21.56 -3.55 -8.22
CA ASP A 140 21.78 -2.67 -7.08
C ASP A 140 21.08 -1.31 -7.23
N GLU A 141 20.90 -0.85 -8.47
CA GLU A 141 20.11 0.35 -8.79
C GLU A 141 18.66 0.20 -8.30
N VAL A 142 17.98 -0.89 -8.71
CA VAL A 142 16.58 -1.14 -8.32
C VAL A 142 16.45 -1.34 -6.80
N LYS A 143 17.42 -2.00 -6.16
CA LYS A 143 17.46 -2.15 -4.70
C LYS A 143 17.59 -0.79 -4.01
N ALA A 144 18.49 0.06 -4.50
CA ALA A 144 18.74 1.38 -3.94
C ALA A 144 17.53 2.30 -4.12
N GLU A 145 16.87 2.26 -5.28
CA GLU A 145 15.65 3.04 -5.56
C GLU A 145 14.51 2.66 -4.62
N LEU A 146 14.21 1.36 -4.44
CA LEU A 146 13.18 0.91 -3.51
C LEU A 146 13.48 1.35 -2.06
N LYS A 147 14.75 1.24 -1.65
CA LYS A 147 15.20 1.66 -0.33
C LYS A 147 15.02 3.17 -0.14
N ALA A 148 15.51 3.97 -1.09
CA ALA A 148 15.40 5.43 -1.06
C ALA A 148 13.93 5.89 -1.07
N GLY A 149 13.07 5.26 -1.88
CA GLY A 149 11.64 5.55 -1.89
C GLY A 149 10.96 5.23 -0.55
N THR A 150 11.36 4.14 0.11
CA THR A 150 10.87 3.79 1.44
C THR A 150 11.35 4.78 2.51
N GLU A 151 12.63 5.18 2.48
CA GLU A 151 13.20 6.17 3.40
C GLU A 151 12.55 7.56 3.22
N ALA A 152 12.30 7.97 1.97
CA ALA A 152 11.60 9.20 1.66
C ALA A 152 10.15 9.18 2.18
N ALA A 153 9.43 8.08 2.02
CA ALA A 153 8.08 7.93 2.56
C ALA A 153 8.06 8.06 4.10
N ILE A 154 9.00 7.40 4.79
CA ILE A 154 9.16 7.53 6.25
C ILE A 154 9.44 8.98 6.65
N ALA A 155 10.35 9.66 5.94
CA ALA A 155 10.68 11.06 6.22
C ALA A 155 9.48 12.01 6.04
N ARG A 156 8.51 11.65 5.18
CA ARG A 156 7.25 12.39 5.00
C ARG A 156 6.19 12.09 6.07
N GLY A 157 6.48 11.21 7.02
CA GLY A 157 5.56 10.85 8.11
C GLY A 157 4.60 9.70 7.80
N LEU A 158 4.80 8.99 6.68
CA LEU A 158 4.07 7.75 6.43
C LEU A 158 4.50 6.68 7.44
N PHE A 159 3.54 5.94 7.97
CA PHE A 159 3.77 4.88 8.97
C PHE A 159 3.21 3.51 8.54
N GLY A 160 2.56 3.44 7.38
CA GLY A 160 2.00 2.19 6.87
C GLY A 160 1.48 2.28 5.44
N VAL A 161 0.95 1.15 4.97
CA VAL A 161 0.40 0.99 3.61
C VAL A 161 -0.98 0.33 3.66
N PRO A 162 -1.90 0.67 2.74
CA PRO A 162 -1.73 1.68 1.68
C PRO A 162 -1.81 3.10 2.26
N THR A 163 -1.16 4.05 1.62
CA THR A 163 -1.34 5.48 1.91
C THR A 163 -1.53 6.22 0.59
N CYS A 164 -2.57 7.04 0.49
CA CYS A 164 -2.73 8.01 -0.59
C CYS A 164 -2.23 9.37 -0.10
N GLU A 165 -1.31 9.98 -0.83
CA GLU A 165 -0.92 11.36 -0.61
C GLU A 165 -1.52 12.27 -1.70
N VAL A 166 -2.08 13.41 -1.29
CA VAL A 166 -2.51 14.48 -2.20
C VAL A 166 -2.40 15.83 -1.49
N ASP A 167 -1.81 16.84 -2.15
CA ASP A 167 -1.58 18.19 -1.61
C ASP A 167 -0.93 18.20 -0.20
N GLY A 168 -0.02 17.25 0.05
CA GLY A 168 0.66 17.07 1.34
C GLY A 168 -0.17 16.42 2.43
N LYS A 169 -1.43 16.04 2.18
CA LYS A 169 -2.29 15.29 3.12
C LYS A 169 -2.12 13.79 2.90
N LEU A 170 -2.02 13.03 4.00
CA LEU A 170 -1.80 11.57 3.99
C LEU A 170 -3.06 10.83 4.46
N PHE A 171 -3.62 10.00 3.57
CA PHE A 171 -4.81 9.17 3.82
C PHE A 171 -4.38 7.70 3.90
N TRP A 172 -4.20 7.18 5.11
CA TRP A 172 -3.73 5.81 5.36
C TRP A 172 -4.88 4.83 5.58
N GLY A 173 -4.87 3.73 4.84
CA GLY A 173 -5.82 2.62 5.00
C GLY A 173 -6.82 2.45 3.84
N PHE A 174 -7.55 1.35 3.87
CA PHE A 174 -8.64 1.06 2.92
C PHE A 174 -9.87 1.94 3.19
N ASP A 175 -10.20 2.10 4.47
CA ASP A 175 -11.24 2.99 4.99
C ASP A 175 -10.98 4.46 4.66
N ALA A 176 -9.72 4.86 4.49
CA ALA A 176 -9.35 6.22 4.11
C ALA A 176 -9.72 6.61 2.66
N LEU A 177 -10.20 5.69 1.82
CA LEU A 177 -10.73 6.04 0.50
C LEU A 177 -11.96 6.97 0.59
N VAL A 178 -12.77 6.86 1.63
CA VAL A 178 -13.94 7.72 1.87
C VAL A 178 -13.52 9.17 2.14
N PRO A 179 -12.68 9.47 3.16
CA PRO A 179 -12.22 10.83 3.39
C PRO A 179 -11.32 11.35 2.25
N LEU A 180 -10.57 10.49 1.54
CA LEU A 180 -9.84 10.91 0.33
C LEU A 180 -10.79 11.47 -0.74
N ARG A 181 -11.89 10.76 -1.03
CA ARG A 181 -12.88 11.25 -2.00
C ARG A 181 -13.50 12.56 -1.55
N ALA A 182 -13.94 12.65 -0.29
CA ALA A 182 -14.52 13.88 0.27
C ALA A 182 -13.54 15.07 0.15
N TYR A 183 -12.26 14.84 0.40
CA TYR A 183 -11.22 15.87 0.21
C TYR A 183 -11.14 16.34 -1.25
N LEU A 184 -11.12 15.40 -2.19
CA LEU A 184 -11.02 15.72 -3.63
C LEU A 184 -12.27 16.40 -4.17
N GLU A 185 -13.43 16.18 -3.56
CA GLU A 185 -14.71 16.86 -3.85
C GLU A 185 -14.81 18.24 -3.19
N GLY A 186 -13.83 18.62 -2.35
CA GLY A 186 -13.78 19.93 -1.70
C GLY A 186 -14.69 20.03 -0.46
N ASP A 187 -14.88 18.93 0.27
CA ASP A 187 -15.67 18.94 1.51
C ASP A 187 -15.14 20.04 2.47
N PRO A 188 -16.01 20.97 2.93
CA PRO A 188 -15.62 22.09 3.77
C PRO A 188 -14.89 21.69 5.05
N TRP A 189 -15.07 20.45 5.53
CA TRP A 189 -14.36 19.93 6.68
C TRP A 189 -12.83 20.06 6.52
N PHE A 190 -12.31 19.90 5.31
CA PHE A 190 -10.87 20.04 5.03
C PHE A 190 -10.39 21.48 4.84
N THR A 191 -11.28 22.44 4.62
CA THR A 191 -10.92 23.87 4.44
C THR A 191 -11.17 24.71 5.69
N GLN A 192 -11.95 24.21 6.64
CA GLN A 192 -12.28 24.90 7.90
C GLN A 192 -11.22 24.70 8.99
N GLY A 193 -10.07 24.12 8.67
CA GLY A 193 -8.97 23.91 9.61
C GLY A 193 -9.09 22.69 10.52
N HIS A 194 -10.13 21.86 10.37
CA HIS A 194 -10.33 20.68 11.22
C HIS A 194 -9.22 19.64 11.05
N TRP A 195 -8.70 19.49 9.82
CA TRP A 195 -7.54 18.63 9.54
C TRP A 195 -6.31 19.08 10.31
N GLU A 196 -5.97 20.37 10.22
CA GLU A 196 -4.79 20.96 10.86
C GLU A 196 -4.93 20.98 12.39
N ALA A 197 -6.14 21.20 12.91
CA ALA A 197 -6.42 21.22 14.34
C ALA A 197 -6.07 19.88 15.03
N ALA A 198 -6.23 18.74 14.33
CA ALA A 198 -5.90 17.42 14.88
C ALA A 198 -4.41 17.30 15.28
N ALA A 199 -3.51 17.92 14.52
CA ALA A 199 -2.07 17.90 14.80
C ALA A 199 -1.67 18.82 15.98
N ALA A 200 -2.51 19.78 16.34
CA ALA A 200 -2.26 20.70 17.45
C ALA A 200 -2.60 20.08 18.82
N LEU A 201 -3.25 18.92 18.86
CA LEU A 201 -3.64 18.28 20.11
C LEU A 201 -2.39 17.72 20.84
N PRO A 202 -2.11 18.15 22.08
CA PRO A 202 -0.96 17.64 22.82
C PRO A 202 -1.18 16.18 23.24
N SER A 203 -0.09 15.42 23.34
CA SER A 203 -0.15 14.08 23.95
C SER A 203 -0.41 14.20 25.45
N GLY A 204 -1.50 13.59 25.92
CA GLY A 204 -1.85 13.58 27.35
C GLY A 204 -0.98 12.66 28.21
N ILE A 205 -0.27 11.71 27.60
CA ILE A 205 0.62 10.76 28.28
C ILE A 205 1.87 10.57 27.42
N THR A 206 3.05 10.79 28.00
CA THR A 206 4.33 10.50 27.36
C THR A 206 4.95 9.30 28.08
N ARG A 207 5.04 8.15 27.41
CA ARG A 207 5.82 7.02 27.92
C ARG A 207 7.29 7.28 27.61
N SER A 208 8.15 7.15 28.62
CA SER A 208 9.60 7.08 28.39
C SER A 208 9.88 5.91 27.47
N ARG A 209 10.47 6.19 26.30
CA ARG A 209 10.97 5.19 25.36
C ARG A 209 12.20 4.49 25.94
#